data_AF-A0A3S5AX55-F1
#
_entry.id   AF-A0A3S5AX55-F1
#
_cell.length_a   1.000
_cell.length_b   1.000
_cell.length_c   1.000
_cell.angle_alpha   90.00
_cell.angle_beta   90.00
_cell.angle_gamma   90.00
#
_symmetry.space_group_name_H-M   'P 1'
#
loop_
_entity.id
_entity.type
_entity.pdbx_description
1 polymer ?
#
loop_
_entity_poly.entity_id
_entity_poly.type
_entity_poly.pdbx_seq_one_letter_code
_entity_poly.pdbx_strand_id
1 'polypeptide(L)'
;MTENPGFVPMLKVLVEETYNNSKNRKVALLGHSMGGTYSLYFLNKMSEEWRSQYIDSLILISVPLGGSFKLFKILVEGDNLDVPLLNPTNYRDLIKSFSSLHMMYPKSPPWKPSDVVMQFENSHNLTLQDAEQIYNLFGDTDEYVREPGQMYSPYGIYSIHFQ
;
A
#
# COMPACT_ATOMS: atom_id res chain seq x y z
N MET A 1 -1.01 -8.22 -4.93
CA MET A 1 -1.28 -8.71 -3.56
C MET A 1 -1.40 -10.20 -3.73
N THR A 2 -0.27 -10.85 -3.98
CA THR A 2 -0.15 -12.30 -4.22
C THR A 2 0.38 -13.03 -2.99
N GLU A 3 0.78 -12.28 -1.95
CA GLU A 3 1.33 -12.79 -0.70
C GLU A 3 0.32 -13.59 0.14
N ASN A 4 -0.98 -13.33 0.00
CA ASN A 4 -2.03 -13.99 0.75
C ASN A 4 -3.20 -14.38 -0.16
N PRO A 5 -3.11 -15.53 -0.85
CA PRO A 5 -4.15 -15.98 -1.79
C PRO A 5 -5.50 -16.25 -1.10
N GLY A 6 -5.49 -16.52 0.21
CA GLY A 6 -6.71 -16.77 0.99
C GLY A 6 -7.47 -15.51 1.39
N PHE A 7 -6.83 -14.33 1.36
CA PHE A 7 -7.44 -13.09 1.86
C PHE A 7 -8.77 -12.76 1.17
N VAL A 8 -8.76 -12.70 -0.17
CA VAL A 8 -9.94 -12.35 -0.96
C VAL A 8 -11.10 -13.33 -0.78
N PRO A 9 -10.92 -14.66 -0.94
CA PRO A 9 -12.03 -15.60 -0.77
C PRO A 9 -12.56 -15.63 0.67
N MET A 10 -11.69 -15.55 1.69
CA MET A 10 -12.15 -15.55 3.09
C MET A 10 -12.92 -14.28 3.46
N LEU A 11 -12.45 -13.11 3.02
CA LEU A 11 -13.15 -11.85 3.28
C LEU A 11 -14.50 -11.81 2.56
N LYS A 12 -14.60 -12.39 1.35
CA LYS A 12 -15.87 -12.54 0.65
C LYS A 12 -16.88 -13.35 1.46
N VAL A 13 -16.48 -14.53 1.95
CA VAL A 13 -17.33 -15.38 2.80
C VAL A 13 -17.77 -14.64 4.05
N LEU A 14 -16.84 -13.95 4.73
CA LEU A 14 -17.15 -13.19 5.94
C LEU A 14 -18.19 -12.08 5.68
N VAL A 15 -18.09 -11.38 4.55
CA VAL A 15 -19.07 -10.35 4.17
C VAL A 15 -20.44 -10.97 3.93
N GLU A 16 -20.50 -12.09 3.20
CA GLU A 16 -21.76 -12.79 2.91
C GLU A 16 -22.42 -13.33 4.18
N GLU A 17 -21.64 -13.91 5.11
CA GLU A 17 -22.11 -14.35 6.42
C GLU A 17 -22.63 -13.17 7.26
N THR A 18 -21.89 -12.06 7.28
CA THR A 18 -22.28 -10.86 8.02
C THR A 18 -23.59 -10.26 7.48
N TYR A 19 -23.76 -10.25 6.17
CA TYR A 19 -25.01 -9.84 5.52
C TYR A 19 -26.19 -10.72 5.96
N ASN A 20 -26.03 -12.04 5.92
CA ASN A 20 -27.09 -12.98 6.33
C ASN A 20 -27.43 -12.83 7.82
N ASN A 21 -26.41 -12.76 8.68
CA ASN A 21 -26.56 -12.61 10.13
C ASN A 21 -27.21 -11.27 10.52
N SER A 22 -27.06 -10.24 9.68
CA SER A 22 -27.63 -8.90 9.90
C SER A 22 -29.04 -8.72 9.31
N LYS A 23 -29.73 -9.82 8.97
CA LYS A 23 -31.06 -9.85 8.32
C LYS A 23 -31.04 -9.18 6.94
N ASN A 24 -30.06 -9.58 6.12
CA ASN A 24 -29.90 -9.08 4.75
C ASN A 24 -29.62 -7.57 4.69
N ARG A 25 -28.91 -7.03 5.69
CA ARG A 25 -28.43 -5.65 5.64
C ARG A 25 -27.03 -5.62 5.05
N LYS A 26 -26.81 -4.68 4.14
CA LYS A 26 -25.51 -4.44 3.50
C LYS A 26 -24.44 -4.12 4.56
N VAL A 27 -23.21 -4.53 4.28
CA VAL A 27 -22.06 -4.43 5.19
C VAL A 27 -21.28 -3.15 4.91
N ALA A 28 -20.98 -2.40 5.97
CA ALA A 28 -20.01 -1.31 5.92
C ALA A 28 -18.60 -1.86 6.20
N LEU A 29 -17.66 -1.61 5.29
CA LEU A 29 -16.25 -1.95 5.49
C LEU A 29 -15.50 -0.74 6.03
N LEU A 30 -14.77 -0.92 7.12
CA LEU A 30 -13.88 0.10 7.67
C LEU A 30 -12.43 -0.35 7.50
N GLY A 31 -11.68 0.42 6.73
CA GLY A 31 -10.26 0.21 6.49
C GLY A 31 -9.43 1.29 7.17
N HIS A 32 -8.54 0.89 8.08
CA HIS A 32 -7.59 1.78 8.74
C HIS A 32 -6.18 1.57 8.17
N SER A 33 -5.45 2.66 7.92
CA SER A 33 -4.08 2.62 7.39
C SER A 33 -4.02 1.77 6.11
N MET A 34 -3.01 0.93 5.94
CA MET A 34 -2.93 -0.05 4.86
C MET A 34 -4.15 -0.97 4.76
N GLY A 35 -4.83 -1.27 5.86
CA GLY A 35 -6.05 -2.09 5.84
C GLY A 35 -7.11 -1.56 4.88
N GLY A 36 -7.19 -0.24 4.71
CA GLY A 36 -8.06 0.38 3.70
C GLY A 36 -7.61 0.11 2.26
N THR A 37 -6.30 0.05 1.99
CA THR A 37 -5.78 -0.37 0.68
C THR A 37 -6.12 -1.84 0.39
N TYR A 38 -6.07 -2.73 1.40
CA TYR A 38 -6.53 -4.11 1.26
C TYR A 38 -8.04 -4.20 1.04
N SER A 39 -8.85 -3.41 1.75
CA SER A 39 -10.29 -3.34 1.51
C SER A 39 -10.62 -2.87 0.09
N LEU A 40 -9.90 -1.85 -0.41
CA LEU A 40 -10.06 -1.36 -1.78
C LEU A 40 -9.65 -2.44 -2.80
N TYR A 41 -8.50 -3.09 -2.58
CA TYR A 41 -8.06 -4.21 -3.41
C TYR A 41 -9.11 -5.33 -3.47
N PHE A 42 -9.67 -5.72 -2.32
CA PHE A 42 -10.73 -6.72 -2.22
C PHE A 42 -11.96 -6.33 -3.04
N LEU A 43 -12.48 -5.10 -2.87
CA LEU A 43 -13.67 -4.65 -3.59
C LEU A 43 -13.46 -4.58 -5.11
N ASN A 44 -12.25 -4.23 -5.56
CA ASN A 44 -11.89 -4.21 -6.99
C ASN A 44 -11.83 -5.61 -7.62
N LYS A 45 -11.76 -6.68 -6.81
CA LYS A 45 -11.84 -8.07 -7.29
C LYS A 45 -13.27 -8.61 -7.34
N MET A 46 -14.23 -7.91 -6.77
CA MET A 46 -15.63 -8.32 -6.79
C MET A 46 -16.34 -7.80 -8.06
N SER A 47 -17.42 -8.46 -8.46
CA SER A 47 -18.29 -7.93 -9.52
C SER A 47 -19.11 -6.76 -9.00
N GLU A 48 -19.66 -5.96 -9.91
CA GLU A 48 -20.52 -4.83 -9.55
C GLU A 48 -21.80 -5.30 -8.86
N GLU A 49 -22.40 -6.39 -9.35
CA GLU A 49 -23.60 -6.99 -8.78
C GLU A 49 -23.35 -7.46 -7.35
N TRP A 50 -22.21 -8.09 -7.10
CA TRP A 50 -21.83 -8.52 -5.75
C TRP A 50 -21.67 -7.33 -4.82
N ARG A 51 -20.95 -6.27 -5.23
CA ARG A 51 -20.80 -5.07 -4.40
C ARG A 51 -22.15 -4.41 -4.12
N SER A 52 -23.00 -4.30 -5.13
CA SER A 52 -24.34 -3.73 -5.02
C SER A 52 -25.25 -4.53 -4.10
N GLN A 53 -25.09 -5.85 -4.03
CA GLN A 53 -25.85 -6.70 -3.12
C GLN A 53 -25.36 -6.62 -1.68
N TYR A 54 -24.04 -6.68 -1.46
CA TYR A 54 -23.48 -6.95 -0.13
C TYR A 54 -22.87 -5.76 0.59
N ILE A 55 -22.46 -4.70 -0.13
CA ILE A 55 -21.69 -3.60 0.44
C ILE A 55 -22.53 -2.34 0.52
N ASP A 56 -22.54 -1.72 1.70
CA ASP A 56 -23.19 -0.43 1.95
C ASP A 56 -22.22 0.72 1.67
N SER A 57 -21.05 0.64 2.30
CA SER A 57 -20.07 1.72 2.30
C SER A 57 -18.66 1.19 2.56
N LEU A 58 -17.66 1.94 2.08
CA LEU A 58 -16.25 1.79 2.42
C LEU A 58 -15.78 3.06 3.14
N ILE A 59 -15.43 2.91 4.41
CA ILE A 59 -14.93 3.99 5.27
C ILE A 59 -13.41 3.84 5.36
N LEU A 60 -12.68 4.85 4.89
CA LEU A 60 -11.21 4.86 4.87
C LEU A 60 -10.68 5.83 5.93
N ILE A 61 -9.85 5.34 6.85
CA ILE A 61 -9.24 6.14 7.91
C ILE A 61 -7.72 6.07 7.77
N SER A 62 -7.08 7.22 7.55
CA SER A 62 -5.62 7.36 7.48
C SER A 62 -4.96 6.45 6.43
N VAL A 63 -5.65 6.21 5.31
CA VAL A 63 -5.21 5.26 4.27
C VAL A 63 -4.26 5.94 3.29
N PRO A 64 -3.05 5.38 3.04
CA PRO A 64 -2.08 5.98 2.14
C PRO A 64 -2.42 5.68 0.66
N LEU A 65 -3.55 6.18 0.16
CA LEU A 65 -4.04 5.89 -1.20
C LEU A 65 -3.05 6.31 -2.30
N GLY A 66 -2.32 7.41 -2.09
CA GLY A 66 -1.26 7.89 -2.97
C GLY A 66 0.15 7.45 -2.56
N GLY A 67 0.28 6.52 -1.60
CA GLY A 67 1.54 6.20 -0.92
C GLY A 67 1.92 7.22 0.15
N SER A 68 3.12 7.08 0.72
CA SER A 68 3.64 7.86 1.84
C SER A 68 5.15 8.02 1.77
N PHE A 69 5.63 9.24 1.98
CA PHE A 69 7.07 9.55 2.07
C PHE A 69 7.74 8.93 3.30
N LYS A 70 6.96 8.38 4.25
CA LYS A 70 7.51 7.65 5.41
C LYS A 70 8.46 6.55 4.94
N LEU A 71 8.20 5.91 3.80
CA LEU A 71 9.10 4.93 3.19
C LEU A 71 10.55 5.42 3.11
N PHE A 72 10.78 6.61 2.59
CA PHE A 72 12.14 7.13 2.38
C PHE A 72 12.86 7.38 3.70
N LYS A 73 12.15 7.89 4.72
CA LYS A 73 12.70 8.02 6.08
C LYS A 73 13.12 6.66 6.63
N ILE A 74 12.27 5.65 6.53
CA ILE A 74 12.57 4.28 6.98
C ILE A 74 13.79 3.72 6.25
N LEU A 75 13.86 3.95 4.94
CA LEU A 75 14.99 3.51 4.13
C LEU A 75 16.30 4.19 4.54
N VAL A 76 16.30 5.46 4.95
CA VAL A 76 17.51 6.20 5.36
C VAL A 76 17.88 5.95 6.82
N GLU A 77 16.95 6.24 7.73
CA GLU A 77 17.19 6.35 9.18
C GLU A 77 16.76 5.09 9.95
N GLY A 78 15.90 4.27 9.35
CA GLY A 78 15.15 3.22 10.06
C GLY A 78 13.86 3.75 10.70
N ASP A 79 13.18 2.89 11.47
CA ASP A 79 11.96 3.24 12.20
C ASP A 79 11.91 2.49 13.53
N ASN A 80 11.46 3.16 14.58
CA ASN A 80 11.15 2.52 15.85
C ASN A 80 9.67 2.14 15.97
N LEU A 81 8.86 2.34 14.92
CA LEU A 81 7.43 2.03 14.88
C LEU A 81 6.65 2.71 16.02
N ASP A 82 7.11 3.89 16.43
CA ASP A 82 6.60 4.66 17.58
C ASP A 82 6.70 3.91 18.92
N VAL A 83 7.58 2.91 19.02
CA VAL A 83 7.89 2.19 20.26
C VAL A 83 9.19 2.75 20.85
N PRO A 84 9.15 3.46 21.99
CA PRO A 84 10.32 4.19 22.52
C PRO A 84 11.56 3.34 22.81
N LEU A 85 11.40 2.04 23.02
CA LEU A 85 12.47 1.11 23.37
C LEU A 85 13.15 0.47 22.14
N LEU A 86 12.58 0.65 20.94
CA LEU A 86 13.16 0.08 19.72
C LEU A 86 14.20 1.04 19.13
N ASN A 87 15.40 0.51 18.89
CA ASN A 87 16.41 1.24 18.14
C ASN A 87 16.03 1.24 16.64
N PRO A 88 15.83 2.42 16.01
CA PRO A 88 15.37 2.49 14.62
C PRO A 88 16.21 1.71 13.61
N THR A 89 17.52 1.62 13.84
CA THR A 89 18.46 1.00 12.89
C THR A 89 18.47 -0.52 13.02
N ASN A 90 18.28 -1.06 14.22
CA ASN A 90 18.33 -2.51 14.47
C ASN A 90 17.19 -3.28 13.76
N TYR A 91 16.07 -2.62 13.51
CA TYR A 91 14.91 -3.23 12.86
C TYR A 91 14.77 -2.84 11.39
N ARG A 92 15.72 -2.06 10.85
CA ARG A 92 15.65 -1.56 9.48
C ARG A 92 15.53 -2.70 8.46
N ASP A 93 16.34 -3.75 8.60
CA ASP A 93 16.29 -4.90 7.68
C ASP A 93 15.00 -5.72 7.83
N LEU A 94 14.48 -5.84 9.06
CA LEU A 94 13.18 -6.47 9.30
C LEU A 94 12.06 -5.67 8.63
N ILE A 95 12.04 -4.35 8.81
CA ILE A 95 10.99 -3.49 8.26
C ILE A 95 11.06 -3.45 6.73
N LYS A 96 12.26 -3.50 6.13
CA LYS A 96 12.44 -3.68 4.68
C LYS A 96 11.80 -4.96 4.16
N SER A 97 11.87 -6.06 4.92
CA SER A 97 11.23 -7.33 4.54
C SER A 97 9.70 -7.29 4.53
N PHE A 98 9.08 -6.22 5.07
CA PHE A 98 7.64 -6.06 4.99
C PHE A 98 7.26 -5.63 3.58
N SER A 99 6.73 -6.56 2.78
CA SER A 99 6.11 -6.30 1.47
C SER A 99 5.17 -5.08 1.47
N SER A 100 4.51 -4.87 2.60
CA SER A 100 3.60 -3.76 2.86
C SER A 100 4.25 -2.37 2.85
N LEU A 101 5.54 -2.29 3.16
CA LEU A 101 6.33 -1.07 3.07
C LEU A 101 6.45 -0.60 1.62
N HIS A 102 6.59 -1.53 0.68
CA HIS A 102 6.71 -1.23 -0.74
C HIS A 102 5.40 -0.70 -1.33
N MET A 103 4.26 -1.07 -0.74
CA MET A 103 2.96 -0.49 -1.09
C MET A 103 2.85 1.00 -0.72
N MET A 104 3.72 1.49 0.17
CA MET A 104 3.77 2.90 0.55
C MET A 104 4.57 3.75 -0.44
N TYR A 105 5.20 3.19 -1.48
CA TYR A 105 5.91 4.01 -2.46
C TYR A 105 4.98 5.06 -3.07
N PRO A 106 5.30 6.37 -3.01
CA PRO A 106 4.40 7.40 -3.50
C PRO A 106 4.14 7.29 -5.01
N LYS A 107 2.88 7.45 -5.41
CA LYS A 107 2.43 7.33 -6.80
C LYS A 107 1.76 8.59 -7.29
N SER A 108 1.84 8.82 -8.59
CA SER A 108 1.09 9.89 -9.24
C SER A 108 -0.32 9.45 -9.60
N PRO A 109 -1.37 10.28 -9.40
CA PRO A 109 -1.45 11.44 -8.48
C PRO A 109 -1.62 11.02 -6.99
N PRO A 110 -1.39 11.90 -6.00
CA PRO A 110 -1.20 13.36 -6.08
C PRO A 110 0.24 13.82 -6.32
N TRP A 111 1.21 12.92 -6.24
CA TRP A 111 2.63 13.28 -6.34
C TRP A 111 3.09 13.39 -7.79
N LYS A 112 4.04 14.29 -8.05
CA LYS A 112 4.64 14.45 -9.38
C LYS A 112 5.91 13.61 -9.46
N PRO A 113 6.22 13.00 -10.61
CA PRO A 113 7.48 12.28 -10.79
C PRO A 113 8.74 13.12 -10.46
N SER A 114 8.64 14.45 -10.65
CA SER A 114 9.69 15.43 -10.35
C SER A 114 9.78 15.85 -8.89
N ASP A 115 8.88 15.41 -8.01
CA ASP A 115 8.93 15.78 -6.59
C ASP A 115 10.19 15.17 -5.96
N VAL A 116 10.97 16.03 -5.29
CA VAL A 116 12.21 15.63 -4.63
C VAL A 116 11.88 14.84 -3.36
N VAL A 117 12.45 13.64 -3.24
CA VAL A 117 12.26 12.73 -2.08
C VAL A 117 13.46 12.71 -1.16
N MET A 118 14.65 13.02 -1.68
CA MET A 118 15.90 13.04 -0.93
C MET A 118 16.80 14.16 -1.42
N GLN A 119 17.31 14.95 -0.48
CA GLN A 119 18.21 16.08 -0.76
C GLN A 119 19.59 15.78 -0.20
N PHE A 120 20.63 16.11 -0.96
CA PHE A 120 22.03 15.91 -0.58
C PHE A 120 22.78 17.23 -0.69
N GLU A 121 23.70 17.50 0.25
CA GLU A 121 24.46 18.75 0.26
C GLU A 121 25.47 18.85 -0.90
N ASN A 122 26.10 17.74 -1.25
CA ASN A 122 27.20 17.68 -2.24
C ASN A 122 26.96 16.65 -3.36
N SER A 123 25.70 16.30 -3.63
CA SER A 123 25.32 15.32 -4.66
C SER A 123 24.00 15.70 -5.32
N HIS A 124 23.63 14.96 -6.36
CA HIS A 124 22.34 15.12 -7.03
C HIS A 124 21.19 14.71 -6.11
N ASN A 125 20.13 15.53 -6.08
CA ASN A 125 18.90 15.20 -5.36
C ASN A 125 18.14 14.08 -6.07
N LEU A 126 17.51 13.20 -5.32
CA LEU A 126 16.68 12.14 -5.88
C LEU A 126 15.21 12.54 -5.86
N THR A 127 14.51 12.22 -6.94
CA THR A 127 13.08 12.48 -7.14
C THR A 127 12.28 11.17 -7.19
N LEU A 128 10.95 11.26 -7.21
CA LEU A 128 10.08 10.07 -7.26
C LEU A 128 10.31 9.19 -8.49
N GLN A 129 10.78 9.75 -9.60
CA GLN A 129 11.10 8.98 -10.81
C GLN A 129 12.40 8.17 -10.68
N ASP A 130 13.26 8.48 -9.70
CA ASP A 130 14.57 7.84 -9.49
C ASP A 130 14.47 6.57 -8.62
N ALA A 131 13.34 5.85 -8.71
CA ALA A 131 13.01 4.69 -7.87
C ALA A 131 14.14 3.65 -7.83
N GLU A 132 14.68 3.29 -8.99
CA GLU A 132 15.76 2.30 -9.09
C GLU A 132 17.02 2.74 -8.34
N GLN A 133 17.41 4.01 -8.48
CA GLN A 133 18.57 4.57 -7.76
C GLN A 133 18.34 4.56 -6.25
N ILE A 134 17.11 4.88 -5.82
CA ILE A 134 16.71 4.87 -4.41
C ILE A 134 16.82 3.45 -3.83
N TYR A 135 16.23 2.45 -4.49
CA TYR A 135 16.27 1.06 -4.00
C TYR A 135 17.70 0.47 -4.02
N ASN A 136 18.49 0.79 -5.03
CA ASN A 136 19.90 0.39 -5.12
C ASN A 136 20.73 0.98 -3.96
N LEU A 137 20.47 2.23 -3.56
CA LEU A 137 21.18 2.89 -2.45
C LEU A 137 21.00 2.12 -1.12
N PHE A 138 19.90 1.38 -0.97
CA PHE A 138 19.53 0.72 0.28
C PHE A 138 19.61 -0.81 0.24
N GLY A 139 20.13 -1.37 -0.87
CA GLY A 139 20.34 -2.82 -1.03
C GLY A 139 19.04 -3.62 -1.09
N ASP A 140 17.97 -3.02 -1.64
CA ASP A 140 16.60 -3.54 -1.59
C ASP A 140 16.10 -3.82 -3.02
N THR A 141 16.85 -4.65 -3.76
CA THR A 141 16.69 -4.86 -5.22
C THR A 141 15.83 -6.06 -5.60
N ASP A 142 15.67 -7.01 -4.69
CA ASP A 142 15.25 -8.38 -5.06
C ASP A 142 13.77 -8.53 -5.39
N GLU A 143 12.91 -7.58 -4.97
CA GLU A 143 11.47 -7.62 -5.26
C GLU A 143 11.04 -6.69 -6.42
N TYR A 144 11.87 -5.70 -6.80
CA TYR A 144 11.50 -4.64 -7.76
C TYR A 144 12.16 -4.77 -9.14
N VAL A 145 13.32 -5.43 -9.24
CA VAL A 145 14.07 -5.58 -10.50
C VAL A 145 13.72 -6.92 -11.15
N ARG A 146 12.59 -6.99 -11.86
CA ARG A 146 12.30 -8.17 -12.71
C ARG A 146 12.24 -7.91 -14.21
N GLU A 147 12.12 -6.67 -14.71
CA GLU A 147 12.32 -6.37 -16.14
C GLU A 147 12.81 -4.93 -16.37
N PRO A 148 13.81 -4.69 -17.25
CA PRO A 148 14.27 -3.34 -17.60
C PRO A 148 13.16 -2.55 -18.33
N GLY A 149 12.78 -1.38 -17.79
CA GLY A 149 11.87 -0.45 -18.46
C GLY A 149 10.37 -0.67 -18.19
N GLN A 150 9.99 -1.60 -17.30
CA GLN A 150 8.62 -1.75 -16.79
C GLN A 150 8.68 -1.76 -15.26
N MET A 151 8.35 -0.62 -14.62
CA MET A 151 8.10 -0.59 -13.18
C MET A 151 6.84 -1.44 -12.88
N TYR A 152 7.05 -2.69 -12.52
CA TYR A 152 5.98 -3.53 -12.00
C TYR A 152 5.65 -3.09 -10.58
N SER A 153 4.61 -2.27 -10.44
CA SER A 153 3.76 -2.38 -9.27
C SER A 153 2.63 -3.35 -9.63
N PRO A 154 2.45 -4.50 -8.95
CA PRO A 154 1.23 -5.32 -9.08
C PRO A 154 -0.08 -4.58 -8.73
N TYR A 155 0.00 -3.28 -8.49
CA TYR A 155 -0.94 -2.43 -7.77
C TYR A 155 -1.15 -1.14 -8.58
N GLY A 156 -1.70 -1.31 -9.77
CA GLY A 156 -2.07 -0.23 -10.68
C GLY A 156 -2.93 0.85 -10.01
N ILE A 157 -2.99 2.01 -10.65
CA ILE A 157 -3.79 3.16 -10.24
C ILE A 157 -5.24 2.71 -10.08
N TYR A 158 -5.80 2.85 -8.87
CA TYR A 158 -7.19 2.56 -8.59
C TYR A 158 -8.01 3.83 -8.84
N SER A 159 -8.58 3.98 -10.03
CA SER A 159 -9.62 4.98 -10.28
C SER A 159 -10.94 4.47 -9.71
N ILE A 160 -11.46 5.13 -8.69
CA ILE A 160 -12.80 4.85 -8.17
C ILE A 160 -13.77 5.80 -8.87
N HIS A 161 -14.70 5.25 -9.65
CA HIS A 161 -15.91 5.95 -10.07
C HIS A 161 -17.05 5.43 -9.22
N PHE A 162 -17.54 6.27 -8.31
CA PHE A 162 -18.87 6.11 -7.76
C PHE A 162 -19.81 6.81 -8.73
N GLN A 163 -20.61 6.04 -9.48
CA GLN A 163 -21.83 6.57 -10.09
C GLN A 163 -22.94 6.57 -9.05
#